data_AF-A0A830EWI2-F1
#
_entry.id   AF-A0A830EWI2-F1
#
_cell.length_a   1.000
_cell.length_b   1.000
_cell.length_c   1.000
_cell.angle_alpha   90.00
_cell.angle_beta   90.00
_cell.angle_gamma   90.00
#
_symmetry.space_group_name_H-M   'P 1'
#
loop_
_entity.id
_entity.type
_entity.pdbx_description
1 polymer ?
#
loop_
_entity_poly.entity_id
_entity_poly.type
_entity_poly.pdbx_seq_one_letter_code
_entity_poly.pdbx_strand_id
1 'polypeptide(L)'
;MSTDASTGATDPDPFDEYDSMLRSLDAAIEEAQEKVESGRVYDPENEKVRIKWIRALAYTVNVRRQVQNDRDLAELAEEVEQLKEATDLEGDE
;
A
#
# COMPACT_ATOMS: atom_id res chain seq x y z
N MET A 1 -36.04 20.85 -17.22
CA MET A 1 -36.00 19.78 -16.20
C MET A 1 -35.33 18.57 -16.84
N SER A 2 -34.00 18.54 -16.86
CA SER A 2 -33.23 17.34 -17.19
C SER A 2 -32.46 16.94 -15.94
N THR A 3 -32.61 15.68 -15.59
CA THR A 3 -32.15 15.03 -14.38
C THR A 3 -30.62 14.99 -14.33
N ASP A 4 -30.04 15.81 -13.45
CA ASP A 4 -28.67 15.63 -13.02
C ASP A 4 -28.67 14.52 -11.96
N ALA A 5 -28.38 13.31 -12.44
CA ALA A 5 -28.19 12.13 -11.61
C ALA A 5 -26.75 11.64 -11.81
N SER A 6 -25.78 12.52 -11.53
CA SER A 6 -24.43 12.07 -11.22
C SER A 6 -24.46 11.51 -9.80
N THR A 7 -24.72 10.22 -9.71
CA THR A 7 -24.49 9.34 -8.57
C THR A 7 -23.29 9.80 -7.73
N GLY A 8 -23.53 10.05 -6.43
CA GLY A 8 -22.51 10.39 -5.45
C GLY A 8 -21.53 9.24 -5.26
N ALA A 9 -20.51 9.18 -6.10
CA ALA A 9 -19.26 8.54 -5.74
C ALA A 9 -18.57 9.49 -4.76
N THR A 10 -18.72 9.22 -3.47
CA THR A 10 -17.79 9.74 -2.46
C THR A 10 -16.39 9.38 -2.96
N ASP A 11 -15.52 10.37 -3.16
CA ASP A 11 -14.11 10.08 -3.45
C ASP A 11 -13.61 9.13 -2.37
N PRO A 12 -13.00 7.99 -2.74
CA PRO A 12 -12.53 7.03 -1.76
C PRO A 12 -11.55 7.72 -0.82
N ASP A 13 -11.66 7.41 0.48
CA ASP A 13 -10.70 7.84 1.48
C ASP A 13 -9.29 7.40 1.02
N PRO A 14 -8.31 8.30 0.90
CA PRO A 14 -6.93 7.94 0.57
C PRO A 14 -6.39 6.79 1.43
N PHE A 15 -6.80 6.69 2.70
CA PHE A 15 -6.40 5.59 3.59
C PHE A 15 -6.98 4.23 3.16
N ASP A 16 -8.22 4.20 2.68
CA ASP A 16 -8.84 2.97 2.15
C ASP A 16 -8.09 2.47 0.89
N GLU A 17 -7.62 3.41 0.05
CA GLU A 17 -6.81 3.09 -1.12
C GLU A 17 -5.46 2.49 -0.71
N TYR A 18 -4.73 3.12 0.23
CA TYR A 18 -3.48 2.58 0.75
C TYR A 18 -3.66 1.19 1.38
N ASP A 19 -4.72 0.99 2.17
CA ASP A 19 -5.00 -0.29 2.82
C ASP A 19 -5.33 -1.39 1.79
N SER A 20 -5.97 -1.04 0.68
CA SER A 20 -6.21 -1.94 -0.44
C SER A 20 -4.91 -2.34 -1.16
N MET A 21 -4.02 -1.38 -1.39
CA MET A 21 -2.69 -1.62 -1.97
C MET A 21 -1.85 -2.51 -1.06
N LEU A 22 -1.81 -2.23 0.25
CA LEU A 22 -1.06 -3.01 1.23
C LEU A 22 -1.53 -4.47 1.28
N ARG A 23 -2.85 -4.72 1.30
CA ARG A 23 -3.40 -6.08 1.24
C ARG A 23 -2.99 -6.83 -0.02
N SER A 24 -3.00 -6.15 -1.16
CA SER A 24 -2.58 -6.74 -2.44
C SER A 24 -1.08 -7.08 -2.44
N LEU A 25 -0.26 -6.21 -1.86
CA LEU A 25 1.18 -6.40 -1.74
C LEU A 25 1.53 -7.52 -0.76
N ASP A 26 0.82 -7.63 0.37
CA ASP A 26 1.00 -8.70 1.34
C ASP A 26 0.69 -10.07 0.71
N ALA A 27 -0.39 -10.19 -0.07
CA ALA A 27 -0.71 -11.41 -0.81
C ALA A 27 0.36 -11.76 -1.87
N ALA A 28 0.89 -10.75 -2.57
CA ALA A 28 1.96 -10.96 -3.55
C ALA A 28 3.29 -11.37 -2.90
N ILE A 29 3.59 -10.88 -1.70
CA ILE A 29 4.76 -11.27 -0.91
C ILE A 29 4.63 -12.74 -0.49
N GLU A 30 3.47 -13.14 0.04
CA GLU A 30 3.20 -14.52 0.46
C GLU A 30 3.38 -15.51 -0.71
N GLU A 31 2.76 -15.22 -1.86
CA GLU A 31 2.90 -16.04 -3.06
C GLU A 31 4.37 -16.13 -3.53
N ALA A 32 5.08 -15.00 -3.55
CA ALA A 32 6.49 -14.98 -3.95
C ALA A 32 7.38 -15.77 -2.98
N GLN A 33 7.11 -15.70 -1.66
CA GLN A 33 7.79 -16.51 -0.65
C GLN A 33 7.54 -18.01 -0.90
N GLU A 34 6.29 -18.41 -1.12
CA GLU A 34 5.94 -19.80 -1.42
C GLU A 34 6.69 -20.30 -2.67
N LYS A 35 6.78 -19.48 -3.72
CA LYS A 35 7.52 -19.82 -4.96
C LYS A 35 9.04 -19.83 -4.79
N VAL A 36 9.57 -19.04 -3.86
CA VAL A 36 11.00 -19.09 -3.49
C VAL A 36 11.31 -20.36 -2.69
N GLU A 37 10.41 -20.81 -1.82
CA GLU A 37 10.63 -21.94 -0.92
C GLU A 37 10.30 -23.28 -1.59
N SER A 38 9.27 -23.31 -2.43
CA SER A 38 8.83 -24.51 -3.15
C SER A 38 9.81 -24.87 -4.28
N GLY A 39 10.31 -26.11 -4.26
CA GLY A 39 11.04 -26.71 -5.39
C GLY A 39 12.35 -27.40 -5.01
N ARG A 40 12.71 -28.42 -5.81
CA ARG A 40 13.96 -29.19 -5.66
C ARG A 40 15.11 -28.47 -6.37
N VAL A 41 16.20 -28.17 -5.65
CA VAL A 41 17.41 -27.43 -6.10
C VAL A 41 18.36 -28.29 -6.95
N TYR A 42 17.85 -29.27 -7.71
CA TYR A 42 18.70 -30.16 -8.51
C TYR A 42 18.63 -29.88 -10.02
N ASP A 43 17.75 -28.97 -10.45
CA ASP A 43 17.58 -28.58 -11.85
C ASP A 43 18.00 -27.10 -12.06
N PRO A 44 18.99 -26.82 -12.94
CA PRO A 44 19.43 -25.46 -13.23
C PRO A 44 18.34 -24.50 -13.73
N GLU A 45 17.32 -24.98 -14.44
CA GLU A 45 16.21 -24.15 -14.91
C GLU A 45 15.28 -23.75 -13.75
N ASN A 46 15.04 -24.66 -12.81
CA ASN A 46 14.30 -24.34 -11.59
C ASN A 46 15.05 -23.30 -10.74
N GLU A 47 16.38 -23.38 -10.68
CA GLU A 47 17.20 -22.39 -9.95
C GLU A 47 17.13 -21.00 -10.61
N LYS A 48 17.15 -20.93 -11.95
CA LYS A 48 16.95 -19.66 -12.68
C LYS A 48 15.59 -19.04 -12.39
N VAL A 49 14.54 -19.85 -12.31
CA VAL A 49 13.19 -19.38 -11.96
C VAL A 49 13.15 -18.90 -10.50
N ARG A 50 13.76 -19.65 -9.56
CA ARG A 50 13.85 -19.25 -8.14
C ARG A 50 14.52 -17.89 -7.97
N ILE A 51 15.62 -17.63 -8.68
CA ILE A 51 16.29 -16.31 -8.64
C ILE A 51 15.37 -15.18 -9.12
N LYS A 52 14.49 -15.43 -10.10
CA LYS A 52 13.50 -14.43 -10.53
C LYS A 52 12.47 -14.16 -9.43
N TRP A 53 12.00 -15.19 -8.75
CA TRP A 53 11.09 -15.04 -7.61
C TRP A 53 11.74 -14.32 -6.43
N ILE A 54 13.02 -14.58 -6.14
CA ILE A 54 13.77 -13.84 -5.12
C ILE A 54 13.83 -12.35 -5.47
N ARG A 55 14.10 -12.00 -6.73
CA ARG A 55 14.09 -10.59 -7.16
C ARG A 55 12.70 -9.98 -7.07
N ALA A 56 11.67 -10.70 -7.50
CA ALA A 56 10.29 -10.25 -7.39
C ALA A 56 9.92 -9.99 -5.94
N LEU A 57 10.21 -10.93 -5.03
CA LEU A 57 9.99 -10.80 -3.59
C LEU A 57 10.69 -9.56 -3.03
N ALA A 58 11.98 -9.37 -3.31
CA ALA A 58 12.73 -8.21 -2.82
C ALA A 58 12.13 -6.89 -3.32
N TYR A 59 11.70 -6.85 -4.59
CA TYR A 59 11.04 -5.67 -5.15
C TYR A 59 9.69 -5.40 -4.48
N THR A 60 8.81 -6.41 -4.38
CA THR A 60 7.48 -6.27 -3.79
C THR A 60 7.57 -5.84 -2.31
N VAL A 61 8.48 -6.42 -1.53
CA VAL A 61 8.72 -6.02 -0.13
C VAL A 61 9.11 -4.54 -0.04
N ASN A 62 9.99 -4.07 -0.94
CA ASN A 62 10.36 -2.66 -0.95
C ASN A 62 9.19 -1.74 -1.32
N VAL A 63 8.37 -2.12 -2.30
CA VAL A 63 7.17 -1.35 -2.67
C VAL A 63 6.17 -1.31 -1.50
N ARG A 64 5.92 -2.43 -0.83
CA ARG A 64 5.06 -2.52 0.36
C ARG A 64 5.54 -1.59 1.48
N ARG A 65 6.84 -1.50 1.70
CA ARG A 65 7.42 -0.54 2.64
C ARG A 65 7.19 0.92 2.22
N GLN A 66 7.31 1.24 0.94
CA GLN A 66 7.06 2.60 0.43
C GLN A 66 5.60 3.00 0.63
N VAL A 67 4.66 2.15 0.23
CA VAL A 67 3.22 2.40 0.42
C VAL A 67 2.85 2.57 1.89
N GLN A 68 3.43 1.75 2.78
CA GLN A 68 3.24 1.93 4.22
C GLN A 68 3.73 3.30 4.69
N ASN A 69 4.93 3.70 4.29
CA ASN A 69 5.48 5.01 4.66
C ASN A 69 4.61 6.16 4.12
N ASP A 70 4.08 6.02 2.90
CA ASP A 70 3.22 7.05 2.29
C ASP A 70 1.89 7.18 3.05
N ARG A 71 1.30 6.04 3.47
CA ARG A 71 0.12 6.01 4.36
C ARG A 71 0.42 6.68 5.70
N ASP A 72 1.53 6.31 6.34
CA ASP A 72 1.93 6.86 7.64
C ASP A 72 2.21 8.38 7.53
N LEU A 73 2.78 8.83 6.40
CA LEU A 73 2.98 10.26 6.12
C LEU A 73 1.65 11.01 5.94
N ALA A 74 0.66 10.41 5.29
CA ALA A 74 -0.67 10.99 5.15
C ALA A 74 -1.37 11.13 6.51
N GLU A 75 -1.28 10.10 7.36
CA GLU A 75 -1.84 10.09 8.73
C GLU A 75 -1.22 11.21 9.58
N LEU A 76 0.11 11.31 9.58
CA LEU A 76 0.82 12.38 10.29
C LEU A 76 0.49 13.78 9.75
N ALA A 77 0.28 13.93 8.45
CA ALA A 77 -0.09 15.21 7.86
C ALA A 77 -1.50 15.65 8.31
N GLU A 78 -2.45 14.71 8.37
CA GLU A 78 -3.80 14.98 8.87
C GLU A 78 -3.79 15.35 10.35
N GLU A 79 -3.05 14.61 11.19
CA GLU A 79 -2.90 14.93 12.62
C GLU A 79 -2.30 16.33 12.84
N VAL A 80 -1.27 16.70 12.06
CA VAL A 80 -0.66 18.02 12.14
C VAL A 80 -1.65 19.12 11.77
N GLU A 81 -2.49 18.91 10.77
CA GLU A 81 -3.50 19.89 10.38
C GLU A 81 -4.55 20.06 11.48
N GLN A 82 -5.07 18.96 12.02
CA GLN A 82 -6.02 18.99 13.15
C GLN A 82 -5.45 19.73 14.37
N LEU A 83 -4.17 19.52 14.69
CA LEU A 83 -3.51 20.20 15.81
C LEU A 83 -3.33 21.70 15.57
N LYS A 84 -3.01 22.11 14.33
CA LYS A 84 -2.91 23.53 13.97
C LYS A 84 -4.27 24.21 14.05
N GLU A 85 -5.31 23.59 13.49
CA GLU A 85 -6.67 24.11 13.56
C GLU A 85 -7.12 24.29 15.02
N ALA A 86 -6.85 23.31 15.89
CA ALA A 86 -7.15 23.42 17.32
C ALA A 86 -6.39 24.57 18.00
N THR A 87 -5.11 24.76 17.66
CA THR A 87 -4.28 25.83 18.24
C THR A 87 -4.72 27.22 17.76
N ASP A 88 -5.07 27.36 16.47
CA ASP A 88 -5.54 28.61 15.90
C ASP A 88 -6.92 29.01 16.45
N LEU A 89 -7.81 28.04 16.69
CA LEU A 89 -9.11 28.26 17.34
C LEU A 89 -8.99 28.72 18.81
N GLU A 90 -7.99 28.23 19.55
CA GLU A 90 -7.71 28.69 20.93
C GLU A 90 -7.09 30.10 20.98
N GLY A 91 -6.50 30.59 19.88
CA GLY A 91 -5.85 31.90 19.78
C GLY A 91 -6.77 33.07 19.41
N ASP A 92 -7.98 32.78 18.89
CA ASP A 92 -8.98 33.77 18.45
C ASP A 92 -10.05 34.10 19.53
N GLU A 93 -9.95 33.52 20.74
CA GLU A 93 -10.78 33.83 21.93
C GLU A 93 -10.12 34.83 22.90
#